data_AF-A0A926PSN5-F1
#
_entry.id   AF-A0A926PSN5-F1
#
_cell.length_a   1.000
_cell.length_b   1.000
_cell.length_c   1.000
_cell.angle_alpha   90.00
_cell.angle_beta   90.00
_cell.angle_gamma   90.00
#
_symmetry.space_group_name_H-M   'P 1'
#
loop_
_entity.id
_entity.type
_entity.pdbx_description
1 polymer ?
#
loop_
_entity_poly.entity_id
_entity_poly.type
_entity_poly.pdbx_seq_one_letter_code
_entity_poly.pdbx_strand_id
1 'polypeptide(L)' 'MLIRELVHQALATGYLSVMAENKLRSLLQSKYEHEDLCAFMQLQKAAMEGLVKQESRDRIQACD' A
#
# COMPACT_ATOMS: atom_id res chain seq x y z
N MET A 1 -7.32 10.30 7.16
CA MET A 1 -6.32 9.57 6.39
C MET A 1 -6.95 9.08 5.10
N LEU A 2 -6.55 9.68 3.98
CA LEU A 2 -6.97 9.30 2.62
C LEU A 2 -6.04 8.22 2.06
N ILE A 3 -6.44 7.60 0.95
CA ILE A 3 -5.61 6.60 0.25
C ILE A 3 -4.29 7.24 -0.17
N ARG A 4 -4.34 8.43 -0.78
CA ARG A 4 -3.13 9.17 -1.20
C ARG A 4 -2.14 9.45 -0.07
N GLU A 5 -2.62 9.75 1.13
CA GLU A 5 -1.75 10.01 2.29
C GLU A 5 -1.04 8.74 2.75
N LEU A 6 -1.77 7.64 2.84
CA LEU A 6 -1.22 6.33 3.22
C LEU A 6 -0.20 5.84 2.18
N VAL A 7 -0.53 6.00 0.90
CA VAL A 7 0.36 5.68 -0.22
C VAL A 7 1.66 6.49 -0.12
N HIS A 8 1.58 7.81 0.05
CA HIS A 8 2.77 8.65 0.17
C HIS A 8 3.64 8.25 1.34
N GLN A 9 3.05 7.90 2.48
CA GLN A 9 3.80 7.40 3.62
C GLN A 9 4.51 6.07 3.32
N ALA A 10 3.84 5.14 2.64
CA ALA A 10 4.43 3.86 2.24
C ALA A 10 5.56 4.04 1.21
N LEU A 11 5.40 4.95 0.25
CA LEU A 11 6.43 5.29 -0.72
C LEU A 11 7.63 5.98 -0.07
N ALA A 12 7.39 6.90 0.87
CA ALA A 12 8.46 7.60 1.59
C ALA A 12 9.26 6.68 2.52
N THR A 13 8.61 5.69 3.11
CA THR A 13 9.25 4.72 4.03
C THR A 13 9.79 3.48 3.30
N GLY A 14 9.37 3.25 2.05
CA GLY A 14 9.65 2.00 1.33
C GLY A 14 9.01 0.77 1.97
N TYR A 15 8.00 0.96 2.83
CA TYR A 15 7.42 -0.11 3.63
C TYR A 15 5.91 0.06 3.81
N LEU A 16 5.18 -1.04 3.60
CA LEU A 16 3.75 -1.12 3.81
C LEU A 16 3.47 -2.20 4.84
N SER A 17 3.09 -1.78 6.05
CA SER A 17 2.75 -2.70 7.15
C SER A 17 1.40 -3.37 6.91
N VAL A 18 1.17 -4.52 7.55
CA VAL A 18 -0.13 -5.23 7.50
C VAL A 18 -1.27 -4.32 7.98
N MET A 19 -1.01 -3.46 8.98
CA MET A 19 -1.99 -2.47 9.43
C MET A 19 -2.33 -1.45 8.35
N ALA A 20 -1.32 -0.93 7.64
CA ALA A 20 -1.51 0.01 6.54
C ALA A 20 -2.22 -0.66 5.35
N GLU A 21 -1.90 -1.91 5.03
CA GLU A 21 -2.60 -2.70 4.00
C GLU A 21 -4.08 -2.89 4.33
N ASN A 22 -4.39 -3.26 5.57
CA ASN A 22 -5.78 -3.45 6.02
C ASN A 22 -6.56 -2.14 5.98
N LYS A 23 -5.92 -1.03 6.37
CA LYS A 23 -6.53 0.29 6.29
C LYS A 23 -6.78 0.71 4.85
N LEU A 24 -5.80 0.51 3.97
CA LEU A 24 -5.89 0.78 2.54
C LEU A 24 -7.03 -0.02 1.89
N ARG A 25 -7.17 -1.31 2.23
CA ARG A 25 -8.26 -2.17 1.76
C ARG A 25 -9.62 -1.64 2.19
N SER A 26 -9.77 -1.21 3.44
CA SER A 26 -11.01 -0.60 3.94
C SER A 26 -11.34 0.71 3.22
N LEU A 27 -10.35 1.54 2.93
CA LEU A 27 -10.55 2.79 2.20
C LEU A 27 -10.97 2.55 0.74
N LEU A 28 -10.37 1.56 0.07
CA LEU A 28 -10.73 1.18 -1.31
C LEU A 28 -12.13 0.57 -1.44
N GLN A 29 -12.71 0.05 -0.34
CA GLN A 29 -14.09 -0.43 -0.30
C GLN A 29 -15.11 0.71 -0.16
N SER A 30 -14.66 1.92 0.19
CA SER A 30 -15.49 3.11 0.29
C SER A 30 -15.40 3.96 -0.99
N LYS A 31 -16.18 5.04 -1.09
CA LYS A 31 -16.01 5.98 -2.21
C LYS A 31 -14.63 6.64 -2.12
N TYR A 32 -13.88 6.59 -3.21
CA TYR A 32 -12.58 7.25 -3.37
C TYR A 32 -12.55 8.05 -4.66
N GLU A 33 -11.66 9.03 -4.72
CA GLU A 33 -11.52 9.90 -5.88
C GLU A 33 -10.50 9.37 -6.89
N HIS A 34 -10.48 9.95 -8.08
CA HIS A 34 -9.51 9.56 -9.13
C HIS A 34 -8.05 9.68 -8.66
N GLU A 35 -7.74 10.70 -7.86
CA GLU A 35 -6.40 10.89 -7.28
C GLU A 35 -6.00 9.75 -6.35
N ASP A 36 -6.94 9.25 -5.56
CA ASP A 36 -6.72 8.11 -4.65
C ASP A 36 -6.45 6.83 -5.45
N LEU A 37 -7.14 6.63 -6.58
CA LEU A 37 -6.87 5.52 -7.50
C LEU A 37 -5.48 5.63 -8.13
N CYS A 38 -5.10 6.82 -8.61
CA CYS A 38 -3.78 7.07 -9.19
C CYS A 38 -2.66 6.84 -8.16
N ALA A 39 -2.85 7.29 -6.92
CA ALA A 39 -1.91 7.01 -5.83
C ALA A 39 -1.81 5.50 -5.57
N PHE A 40 -2.95 4.80 -5.50
CA PHE A 40 -2.95 3.36 -5.32
C PHE A 40 -2.20 2.61 -6.43
N MET A 41 -2.39 2.99 -7.70
CA MET A 41 -1.66 2.40 -8.83
C MET A 41 -0.15 2.62 -8.73
N GLN A 42 0.29 3.79 -8.28
CA GLN A 42 1.71 4.06 -8.02
C GLN A 42 2.26 3.16 -6.91
N LEU A 43 1.51 2.96 -5.82
CA LEU A 43 1.90 2.04 -4.76
C LEU A 43 2.03 0.59 -5.27
N GLN A 44 1.08 0.13 -6.08
CA GLN A 44 1.14 -1.21 -6.68
C GLN A 44 2.39 -1.38 -7.55
N LYS A 45 2.69 -0.37 -8.39
CA LYS A 45 3.91 -0.37 -9.21
C LYS A 45 5.17 -0.42 -8.35
N ALA A 46 5.27 0.44 -7.34
CA ALA A 46 6.43 0.49 -6.45
C ALA A 46 6.63 -0.83 -5.67
N ALA A 47 5.55 -1.49 -5.27
CA ALA A 47 5.63 -2.82 -4.65
C ALA A 47 6.11 -3.90 -5.63
N MET A 48 5.64 -3.88 -6.88
CA MET A 48 6.12 -4.79 -7.93
C MET A 48 7.59 -4.57 -8.30
N GLU A 49 8.05 -3.33 -8.29
CA GLU A 49 9.45 -2.96 -8.55
C GLU A 49 10.35 -3.21 -7.31
N GLY A 50 9.79 -3.66 -6.19
CA GLY A 50 10.53 -3.90 -4.94
C GLY A 50 10.95 -2.63 -4.20
N LEU A 51 10.47 -1.46 -4.62
CA LEU A 51 10.70 -0.16 -3.95
C LEU A 51 9.91 -0.03 -2.65
N VAL A 52 8.78 -0.74 -2.55
CA VAL A 52 7.99 -0.84 -1.31
C VAL A 52 7.86 -2.29 -0.91
N LYS A 53 8.37 -2.63 0.27
CA LYS A 53 8.18 -3.96 0.87
C LYS A 53 6.81 -4.07 1.52
N GLN A 54 6.13 -5.18 1.27
CA GLN A 54 4.82 -5.48 1.86
C GLN A 54 5.01 -6.49 2.97
N GLU A 55 4.66 -6.10 4.19
CA GLU A 55 4.84 -6.95 5.36
C GLU A 55 4.05 -8.27 5.25
N SER A 56 2.87 -8.25 4.61
CA SER A 56 2.10 -9.48 4.41
C SER A 56 2.82 -10.49 3.52
N ARG A 57 3.52 -10.03 2.48
CA ARG A 57 4.32 -10.88 1.58
C ARG A 57 5.56 -11.42 2.27
N ASP A 58 6.26 -10.57 3.02
CA ASP A 58 7.43 -10.99 3.81
C ASP A 58 7.05 -12.07 4.84
N ARG A 59 5.88 -11.93 5.49
CA ARG A 59 5.36 -12.92 6.44
C ARG A 59 4.98 -14.26 5.81
N ILE A 60 4.48 -14.26 4.57
CA ILE A 60 4.21 -15.50 3.83
C ILE A 60 5.53 -16.17 3.42
N GLN A 61 6.51 -15.39 2.96
CA GLN A 61 7.79 -15.91 2.50
C GLN A 61 8.70 -16.41 3.64
N ALA A 62 8.48 -15.97 4.88
CA ALA A 62 9.20 -16.48 6.05
C ALA A 62 8.75 -17.87 6.53
N CYS A 63 7.73 -18.46 5.90
CA CYS A 63 7.23 -19.80 6.23
C CYS A 63 7.80 -20.94 5.35
N ASP A 64 8.74 -20.64 4.44
CA ASP A 64 9.46 -21.63 3.61
C ASP A 64 10.87 -21.94 4.14
#